data_AF-A0A542RLI4-F1
#
_entry.id   AF-A0A542RLI4-F1
#
_cell.length_a   1.000
_cell.length_b   1.000
_cell.length_c   1.000
_cell.angle_alpha   90.00
_cell.angle_beta   90.00
_cell.angle_gamma   90.00
#
_symmetry.space_group_name_H-M   'P 1'
#
loop_
_entity.id
_entity.type
_entity.pdbx_description
1 polymer ?
#
loop_
_entity_poly.entity_id
_entity_poly.type
_entity_poly.pdbx_seq_one_letter_code
_entity_poly.pdbx_strand_id
1 'polypeptide(L)'
;MNYVVRAGDTLNSIAARFGVSVQELIRVNNIAYPYYIYVGQNLYIPTTATPAPGVEVNRRLDRLERRVDALREDYRRLDNRVDRLENRVTRVERAITPTPPPRPRPTVTPRPR
;
A
#
# COMPACT_ATOMS: atom_id res chain seq x y z
N MET A 1 20.62 -11.89 -23.99
CA MET A 1 19.63 -12.63 -24.83
C MET A 1 19.57 -11.96 -26.19
N ASN A 2 19.40 -12.68 -27.30
CA ASN A 2 19.31 -12.05 -28.63
C ASN A 2 17.86 -11.99 -29.11
N TYR A 3 17.48 -10.87 -29.71
CA TYR A 3 16.15 -10.60 -30.23
C TYR A 3 16.23 -10.10 -31.68
N VAL A 4 15.48 -10.73 -32.56
CA VAL A 4 15.36 -10.29 -33.96
C VAL A 4 14.18 -9.33 -34.07
N VAL A 5 14.46 -8.10 -34.48
CA VAL A 5 13.48 -7.02 -34.68
C VAL A 5 12.43 -7.44 -35.71
N ARG A 6 11.16 -7.23 -35.38
CA ARG A 6 10.01 -7.54 -36.24
C ARG A 6 9.36 -6.28 -36.78
N ALA A 7 8.56 -6.42 -37.84
CA ALA A 7 7.78 -5.30 -38.37
C ALA A 7 6.87 -4.71 -37.28
N GLY A 8 6.91 -3.39 -37.10
CA GLY A 8 6.19 -2.67 -36.05
C GLY A 8 6.92 -2.57 -34.71
N ASP A 9 8.08 -3.20 -34.55
CA ASP A 9 8.89 -3.01 -33.34
C ASP A 9 9.56 -1.64 -33.33
N THR A 10 9.66 -1.07 -32.13
CA THR A 10 10.40 0.16 -31.84
C THR A 10 11.34 -0.11 -30.67
N LEU A 11 12.38 0.71 -30.52
CA LEU A 11 13.25 0.63 -29.34
C LEU A 11 12.46 0.73 -28.04
N ASN A 12 11.44 1.59 -27.99
CA ASN A 12 10.54 1.75 -26.84
C ASN A 12 9.74 0.47 -26.56
N SER A 13 9.10 -0.12 -27.58
CA SER A 13 8.27 -1.32 -27.39
C SER A 13 9.11 -2.55 -27.02
N ILE A 14 10.29 -2.71 -27.61
CA ILE A 14 11.24 -3.78 -27.26
C ILE A 14 11.73 -3.59 -25.82
N ALA A 15 12.20 -2.39 -25.48
CA ALA A 15 12.70 -2.10 -24.14
C ALA A 15 11.63 -2.34 -23.07
N ALA A 16 10.41 -1.87 -23.29
CA ALA A 16 9.27 -2.11 -22.40
C ALA A 16 8.93 -3.60 -22.25
N ARG A 17 8.92 -4.35 -23.36
CA ARG A 17 8.63 -5.79 -23.36
C ARG A 17 9.62 -6.58 -22.52
N PHE A 18 10.89 -6.20 -22.54
CA PHE A 18 11.95 -6.88 -21.79
C PHE A 18 12.27 -6.20 -20.45
N GLY A 19 11.57 -5.12 -20.09
CA GLY A 19 11.77 -4.40 -18.83
C GLY A 19 13.12 -3.67 -18.71
N VAL A 20 13.79 -3.40 -19.83
CA VAL A 20 15.09 -2.71 -19.90
C VAL A 20 14.90 -1.24 -20.27
N SER A 21 15.90 -0.39 -20.02
CA SER A 21 15.85 0.99 -20.48
C SER A 21 16.26 1.10 -21.96
N VAL A 22 15.66 2.05 -22.67
CA VAL A 22 15.96 2.32 -24.09
C VAL A 22 17.40 2.79 -24.26
N GLN A 23 17.89 3.62 -23.34
CA GLN A 23 19.27 4.11 -23.33
C GLN A 23 20.27 2.96 -23.20
N GLU A 24 19.97 1.98 -22.33
CA GLU A 24 20.82 0.79 -22.17
C GLU A 24 20.81 -0.07 -23.43
N LEU A 25 19.62 -0.26 -24.03
CA LEU A 25 19.46 -1.00 -25.28
C LEU A 25 20.28 -0.36 -26.41
N ILE A 26 20.22 0.97 -26.53
CA ILE A 26 21.00 1.75 -27.50
C ILE A 26 22.50 1.57 -27.25
N ARG A 27 22.94 1.73 -25.99
CA ARG A 27 24.35 1.66 -25.60
C ARG A 27 24.95 0.30 -25.91
N VAL A 28 24.29 -0.78 -25.49
CA VAL A 28 24.81 -2.14 -25.64
C VAL A 28 24.84 -2.59 -27.11
N ASN A 29 23.95 -2.06 -27.94
CA ASN A 29 23.89 -2.38 -29.37
C ASN A 29 24.59 -1.33 -30.25
N ASN A 30 25.29 -0.35 -29.64
CA ASN A 30 25.96 0.75 -30.34
C ASN A 30 25.10 1.45 -31.41
N ILE A 31 23.83 1.67 -31.10
CA ILE A 31 22.89 2.27 -32.06
C ILE A 31 23.16 3.78 -32.13
N ALA A 32 23.62 4.25 -33.29
CA ALA A 32 23.91 5.66 -33.50
C ALA A 32 22.63 6.48 -33.74
N TYR A 33 22.70 7.79 -33.46
CA TYR A 33 21.67 8.74 -33.88
C TYR A 33 21.49 8.64 -35.41
N PRO A 34 20.26 8.56 -35.94
CA PRO A 34 18.96 8.88 -35.33
C PRO A 34 18.22 7.73 -34.62
N TYR A 35 18.92 6.69 -34.19
CA TYR A 35 18.39 5.54 -33.42
C TYR A 35 17.42 4.63 -34.17
N TYR A 36 17.64 4.45 -35.47
CA TYR A 36 16.86 3.50 -36.25
C TYR A 36 17.23 2.05 -35.96
N ILE A 37 16.20 1.22 -35.97
CA ILE A 37 16.31 -0.24 -36.00
C ILE A 37 15.57 -0.76 -37.22
N TYR A 38 16.07 -1.84 -37.80
CA TYR A 38 15.51 -2.44 -39.01
C TYR A 38 14.93 -3.82 -38.72
N VAL A 39 13.87 -4.17 -39.44
CA VAL A 39 13.31 -5.53 -39.38
C VAL A 39 14.38 -6.55 -39.77
N GLY A 40 14.51 -7.61 -38.98
CA GLY A 40 15.56 -8.62 -39.13
C GLY A 40 16.88 -8.30 -38.42
N GLN A 41 17.04 -7.09 -37.89
CA GLN A 41 18.23 -6.73 -37.10
C GLN A 41 18.29 -7.54 -35.81
N ASN A 42 19.46 -8.08 -35.49
CA ASN A 42 19.69 -8.79 -34.23
C ASN A 42 20.12 -7.79 -33.15
N LEU A 43 19.34 -7.70 -32.09
CA LEU A 43 19.62 -6.88 -30.92
C LEU A 43 19.97 -7.76 -29.73
N TYR A 44 21.06 -7.41 -29.06
CA TYR A 44 21.39 -7.94 -27.75
C TYR A 44 20.57 -7.23 -26.68
N ILE A 45 19.73 -8.00 -25.98
CA ILE A 45 18.95 -7.57 -24.84
C ILE A 45 19.71 -7.93 -23.55
N PRO A 46 20.19 -6.94 -22.78
CA PRO A 46 20.88 -7.18 -21.52
C PRO A 46 19.88 -7.65 -20.45
N THR A 47 20.01 -8.89 -19.99
CA THR A 47 19.11 -9.51 -19.01
C THR A 47 19.42 -9.11 -17.56
N THR A 48 20.59 -8.53 -17.31
CA THR A 48 21.03 -7.98 -16.01
C THR A 48 20.86 -6.47 -15.94
N ALA A 49 20.21 -5.85 -16.94
CA ALA A 49 20.09 -4.40 -16.99
C ALA A 49 19.25 -3.87 -15.82
N THR A 50 19.72 -2.76 -15.28
CA THR A 50 18.98 -1.94 -14.31
C THR A 50 17.56 -1.74 -14.84
N PRO A 51 16.52 -2.12 -14.08
CA PRO A 51 15.13 -1.99 -14.51
C PRO A 51 14.87 -0.57 -14.97
N ALA A 52 14.08 -0.41 -16.04
CA ALA A 52 13.70 0.92 -16.49
C ALA A 52 13.11 1.73 -15.32
N PRO A 53 13.41 3.05 -15.20
CA PRO A 53 13.00 3.84 -14.05
C PRO A 53 11.51 3.74 -13.73
N GLY A 54 10.64 3.70 -14.75
CA GLY A 54 9.20 3.53 -14.57
C GLY A 54 8.81 2.21 -13.91
N VAL A 55 9.50 1.11 -14.22
CA VAL A 55 9.25 -0.20 -13.60
C VAL A 55 9.63 -0.18 -12.12
N GLU A 56 10.75 0.46 -11.78
CA GLU A 56 11.16 0.58 -10.37
C GLU A 56 10.22 1.49 -9.58
N VAL A 57 9.74 2.58 -10.18
CA VAL A 57 8.71 3.45 -9.57
C VAL A 57 7.44 2.65 -9.29
N ASN A 58 6.95 1.86 -10.25
CA ASN A 58 5.76 1.02 -10.06
C ASN A 58 5.96 0.00 -8.95
N ARG A 59 7.11 -0.70 -8.90
CA ARG A 59 7.42 -1.63 -7.80
C ARG A 59 7.52 -0.95 -6.44
N ARG A 60 7.99 0.31 -6.40
CA ARG A 60 8.01 1.11 -5.18
C ARG A 60 6.58 1.46 -4.76
N LEU A 61 5.73 1.82 -5.71
CA LEU A 61 4.32 2.10 -5.45
C LEU A 61 3.62 0.86 -4.87
N ASP A 62 3.76 -0.32 -5.50
CA ASP A 62 3.19 -1.58 -5.02
C ASP A 62 3.64 -1.93 -3.59
N ARG A 63 4.88 -1.58 -3.23
CA ARG A 63 5.41 -1.78 -1.87
C ARG A 63 4.83 -0.79 -0.88
N LEU A 64 4.65 0.46 -1.29
CA LEU A 64 4.06 1.50 -0.43
C LEU A 64 2.57 1.23 -0.18
N GLU A 65 1.82 0.82 -1.21
CA GLU A 65 0.41 0.46 -1.08
C GLU A 65 0.23 -0.67 -0.06
N ARG A 66 0.99 -1.76 -0.19
CA ARG A 66 0.98 -2.85 0.80
C ARG A 66 1.31 -2.40 2.21
N ARG A 67 2.23 -1.45 2.36
CA ARG A 67 2.57 -0.87 3.68
C ARG A 67 1.44 -0.01 4.23
N VAL A 68 0.78 0.78 3.40
CA VAL A 68 -0.37 1.59 3.80
C VAL A 68 -1.52 0.69 4.26
N ASP A 69 -1.79 -0.41 3.54
CA ASP A 69 -2.85 -1.34 3.93
C ASP A 69 -2.54 -2.07 5.25
N ALA A 70 -1.29 -2.50 5.44
CA ALA A 70 -0.85 -3.04 6.72
C ALA A 70 -1.02 -2.02 7.86
N LEU A 71 -0.62 -0.77 7.63
CA LEU A 71 -0.74 0.30 8.61
C LEU A 71 -2.21 0.60 8.95
N ARG A 72 -3.11 0.56 7.95
CA ARG A 72 -4.56 0.70 8.17
C ARG A 72 -5.11 -0.39 9.07
N GLU A 73 -4.70 -1.64 8.87
CA GLU A 73 -5.10 -2.74 9.77
C GLU A 73 -4.53 -2.57 11.18
N ASP A 74 -3.29 -2.10 11.31
CA ASP A 74 -2.69 -1.82 12.62
C ASP A 74 -3.48 -0.72 13.36
N TYR A 75 -3.86 0.35 12.67
CA TYR A 75 -4.74 1.38 13.23
C TYR A 75 -6.08 0.79 13.68
N ARG A 76 -6.72 -0.03 12.83
CA ARG A 76 -7.98 -0.70 13.19
C ARG A 76 -7.84 -1.58 14.44
N ARG A 77 -6.72 -2.28 14.61
CA ARG A 77 -6.44 -3.07 15.82
C ARG A 77 -6.30 -2.18 17.05
N LEU A 78 -5.68 -1.01 16.89
CA LEU A 78 -5.50 -0.05 17.97
C LEU A 78 -6.85 0.50 18.44
N ASP A 79 -7.75 0.86 17.52
CA ASP A 79 -9.10 1.33 17.84
C ASP A 79 -9.86 0.30 18.68
N ASN A 80 -9.89 -0.96 18.23
CA ASN A 80 -10.51 -2.06 18.99
C ASN A 80 -9.87 -2.28 20.37
N ARG A 81 -8.61 -1.87 20.56
CA ARG A 81 -7.94 -1.95 21.86
C ARG A 81 -8.34 -0.79 22.76
N VAL A 82 -8.48 0.40 22.19
CA VAL A 82 -8.99 1.59 22.89
C VAL A 82 -10.41 1.32 23.37
N ASP A 83 -11.31 0.83 22.52
CA ASP A 83 -12.69 0.51 22.89
C ASP A 83 -12.76 -0.47 24.08
N ARG A 84 -11.88 -1.49 24.08
CA ARG A 84 -11.80 -2.45 25.19
C ARG A 84 -11.29 -1.81 26.47
N LEU A 85 -10.33 -0.89 26.38
CA LEU A 85 -9.82 -0.17 27.53
C LEU A 85 -10.86 0.79 28.09
N GLU A 86 -11.57 1.53 27.24
CA GLU A 86 -12.65 2.43 27.64
C GLU A 86 -13.76 1.68 28.36
N ASN A 87 -14.22 0.55 27.81
CA ASN A 87 -15.20 -0.31 28.47
C ASN A 87 -14.74 -0.81 29.84
N ARG A 88 -13.44 -1.10 30.00
CA ARG A 88 -12.87 -1.49 31.30
C ARG A 88 -12.87 -0.31 32.28
N VAL A 89 -12.49 0.88 31.83
CA VAL A 89 -12.49 2.10 32.64
C VAL A 89 -13.91 2.39 33.13
N THR A 90 -14.90 2.41 32.24
CA THR A 90 -16.31 2.66 32.61
C THR A 90 -16.81 1.65 33.65
N ARG A 91 -16.42 0.38 33.55
CA ARG A 91 -16.79 -0.64 34.56
C ARG A 91 -16.17 -0.35 35.92
N VAL A 92 -14.89 0.04 35.95
CA VAL A 92 -14.19 0.39 37.19
C VAL A 92 -14.82 1.63 37.82
N GLU A 93 -15.08 2.67 37.04
CA GLU A 93 -15.73 3.91 37.50
C GLU A 93 -17.11 3.63 38.13
N ARG A 94 -17.93 2.78 37.49
CA ARG A 94 -19.23 2.37 38.05
C ARG A 94 -19.11 1.59 39.35
N ALA A 95 -18.05 0.80 39.53
CA ALA A 95 -17.84 0.02 40.75
C ALA A 95 -17.42 0.88 41.96
N ILE A 96 -16.74 2.01 41.72
CA ILE A 96 -16.26 2.91 42.76
C ILE A 96 -17.21 4.08 43.07
N THR A 97 -18.20 4.34 42.21
CA THR A 97 -19.19 5.40 42.45
C THR A 97 -20.30 4.86 43.38
N PRO A 98 -20.45 5.34 44.62
CA PRO A 98 -21.47 4.84 45.53
C PRO A 98 -22.87 5.17 44.99
N THR A 99 -23.73 4.16 44.94
CA THR A 99 -25.15 4.35 44.58
C THR A 99 -25.79 5.27 45.62
N PRO A 100 -26.47 6.37 45.23
CA PRO A 100 -27.15 7.22 46.19
C PRO A 100 -28.17 6.37 46.98
N PRO A 101 -28.27 6.56 48.30
CA PRO A 101 -29.17 5.76 49.13
C PRO A 101 -30.60 5.85 48.60
N PRO A 102 -31.39 4.76 48.68
CA PRO A 102 -32.77 4.77 48.22
C PRO A 102 -33.51 5.90 48.90
N ARG A 103 -34.35 6.63 48.14
CA ARG A 103 -35.19 7.70 48.70
C ARG A 103 -35.95 7.13 49.91
N PRO A 104 -36.00 7.84 51.05
CA PRO A 104 -36.76 7.39 52.19
C PRO A 104 -38.21 7.12 51.75
N ARG A 105 -38.78 5.99 52.19
CA ARG A 105 -40.19 5.69 51.92
C ARG A 105 -41.03 6.88 52.36
N PRO A 106 -42.03 7.32 51.57
CA PRO A 106 -42.90 8.40 51.99
C PRO A 106 -43.52 8.01 53.33
N THR A 107 -43.25 8.81 54.38
CA THR A 107 -43.89 8.67 55.67
C THR A 107 -45.36 8.98 55.47
N VAL A 108 -46.19 7.95 55.38
CA VAL A 108 -47.65 8.11 55.40
C VAL A 108 -48.02 8.48 56.83
N THR A 109 -48.07 9.77 57.13
CA THR A 109 -48.60 10.25 58.41
C THR A 109 -50.09 9.87 58.47
N PRO A 110 -50.53 9.04 59.43
CA PRO A 110 -51.94 8.71 59.54
C PRO A 110 -52.71 9.99 59.88
N ARG A 111 -53.75 10.25 59.07
CA ARG A 111 -54.63 11.41 59.23
C ARG A 111 -55.40 11.28 60.55
N PRO A 112 -55.40 12.28 61.44
CA PRO A 112 -56.16 12.20 62.69
C PRO A 112 -57.67 12.14 62.39
N ARG A 113 -58.38 11.35 63.20
CA ARG A 113 -59.84 11.15 63.13
C ARG A 113 -60.59 12.39 63.59
#